data_AF-A0A254ND73-F1
#
_entry.id   AF-A0A254ND73-F1
#
_cell.length_a   1.000
_cell.length_b   1.000
_cell.length_c   1.000
_cell.angle_alpha   90.00
_cell.angle_beta   90.00
_cell.angle_gamma   90.00
#
_symmetry.space_group_name_H-M   'P 1'
#
loop_
_entity.id
_entity.type
_entity.pdbx_description
1 polymer ?
#
loop_
_entity_poly.entity_id
_entity_poly.type
_entity_poly.pdbx_seq_one_letter_code
_entity_poly.pdbx_strand_id
1 'polypeptide(L)'
;MASLLAVWALLPAAQADVVYTSPVDLLLSSVHVSGHLTAEAGRDLGTSGVNVATGNGALTAGRNVAVGDLTIYNNLTVTAGQNLLVSRSLVSGASTVLSAGDMLQMGGALSAGTGLALSAGTALNGHRAMVTAGTSASYVAGGALELSESITTAARSISLDAGNSMSLTGSAFTAGTSIGMTAGTNLTFDGQVDAAQVFSATAAHDLRLSGSIQTGRGTTLTAGLSLTLDAATFQGGVAATAGTTMAVIGPVTASGQASLSAGTSLAINSSLNVGNTLTIAAGTDVTGSRASITAGTHLGAFADRSLALSGSVVSAGQAINFQAAEGIHITNSSMAAGTSIGMTAGTDLSFSGPLNATQNFSAVAGNDLHLSGTIRAGRGTDLSAGVGLTLGATTFEGVVTAAGGATLSVVGPVSTSSHASLSAGTRLTIDSTMDVDGALALTAPDAIQVAHQVKSQQLAVSTDHLRFLIGTPSDYGAFDVTGRAAFDGLQYVTVAFDRDFDFMDGLAFDLILAGSLDGLNESLFSIENLDPFFRYVLTIDADAVRLSLMALDAHGVPEPAAGLLVLAALTAAAWTRARRHRP
;
A
#
# COMPACT_ATOMS: atom_id res chain seq x y z
N MET A 1 21.36 5.78 66.01
CA MET A 1 20.39 4.83 66.59
C MET A 1 19.01 5.35 66.25
N ALA A 2 18.37 4.82 65.21
CA ALA A 2 17.00 5.17 64.84
C ALA A 2 16.05 4.24 65.62
N SER A 3 15.15 4.82 66.41
CA SER A 3 14.18 4.08 67.20
C SER A 3 13.07 3.57 66.27
N LEU A 4 13.09 2.28 65.95
CA LEU A 4 12.05 1.58 65.21
C LEU A 4 10.93 1.20 66.19
N LEU A 5 9.71 1.72 66.02
CA LEU A 5 8.55 1.31 66.80
C LEU A 5 7.91 0.09 66.12
N ALA A 6 8.13 -1.12 66.66
CA ALA A 6 7.44 -2.34 66.22
C ALA A 6 6.23 -2.59 67.14
N VAL A 7 5.02 -2.52 66.60
CA VAL A 7 3.78 -2.70 67.38
C VAL A 7 3.19 -4.09 67.13
N TRP A 8 2.94 -4.83 68.22
CA TRP A 8 2.23 -6.10 68.23
C TRP A 8 0.97 -5.92 69.08
N ALA A 9 -0.22 -6.11 68.51
CA ALA A 9 -1.48 -6.01 69.26
C ALA A 9 -2.46 -7.12 68.83
N LEU A 10 -2.79 -8.02 69.77
CA LEU A 10 -4.03 -8.81 69.74
C LEU A 10 -5.02 -8.09 70.68
N LEU A 11 -6.08 -7.49 70.13
CA LEU A 11 -7.17 -6.86 70.89
C LEU A 11 -8.50 -7.62 70.69
N PRO A 12 -9.40 -7.67 71.70
CA PRO A 12 -10.64 -8.46 71.63
C PRO A 12 -11.76 -7.80 70.81
N ALA A 13 -12.76 -8.62 70.45
CA ALA A 13 -13.83 -8.44 69.46
C ALA A 13 -14.86 -7.28 69.66
N ALA A 14 -14.41 -6.03 69.67
CA ALA A 14 -15.23 -4.86 69.31
C ALA A 14 -14.69 -4.24 68.02
N GLN A 15 -15.50 -3.61 67.17
CA GLN A 15 -14.99 -2.81 66.02
C GLN A 15 -14.12 -1.68 66.58
N ALA A 16 -12.82 -1.91 66.65
CA ALA A 16 -11.88 -0.96 67.20
C ALA A 16 -11.14 -0.33 66.03
N ASP A 17 -11.34 0.97 65.87
CA ASP A 17 -10.48 1.77 65.01
C ASP A 17 -9.10 1.86 65.64
N VAL A 18 -8.06 1.72 64.82
CA VAL A 18 -6.67 1.72 65.24
C VAL A 18 -5.93 2.80 64.48
N VAL A 19 -5.28 3.68 65.24
CA VAL A 19 -4.45 4.77 64.72
C VAL A 19 -3.02 4.58 65.21
N TYR A 20 -2.09 4.41 64.28
CA TYR A 20 -0.65 4.39 64.53
C TYR A 20 -0.02 5.67 63.99
N THR A 21 0.73 6.39 64.82
CA THR A 21 1.46 7.58 64.41
C THR A 21 2.91 7.48 64.86
N SER A 22 3.84 7.81 63.98
CA SER A 22 5.27 7.89 64.26
C SER A 22 5.85 9.14 63.60
N PRO A 23 6.61 9.99 64.31
CA PRO A 23 7.28 11.14 63.71
C PRO A 23 8.44 10.75 62.77
N VAL A 24 8.83 9.48 62.76
CA VAL A 24 9.93 8.93 61.96
C VAL A 24 9.40 7.77 61.12
N ASP A 25 9.91 6.56 61.33
CA ASP A 25 9.53 5.37 60.60
C ASP A 25 8.46 4.57 61.37
N LEU A 26 7.62 3.85 60.65
CA LEU A 26 6.59 2.96 61.19
C LEU A 26 6.62 1.63 60.45
N LEU A 27 6.64 0.52 61.20
CA LEU A 27 6.50 -0.83 60.63
C LEU A 27 5.24 -1.49 61.21
N LEU A 28 4.28 -1.76 60.34
CA LEU A 28 3.11 -2.59 60.66
C LEU A 28 3.46 -4.05 60.41
N SER A 29 3.41 -4.90 61.44
CA SER A 29 3.72 -6.31 61.28
C SER A 29 2.58 -7.18 61.81
N SER A 30 1.94 -7.92 60.89
CA SER A 30 0.83 -8.85 61.23
C SER A 30 -0.33 -8.19 61.99
N VAL A 31 -0.65 -6.94 61.65
CA VAL A 31 -1.68 -6.13 62.31
C VAL A 31 -3.07 -6.59 61.86
N HIS A 32 -3.97 -6.84 62.82
CA HIS A 32 -5.37 -7.20 62.56
C HIS A 32 -6.30 -6.20 63.26
N VAL A 33 -7.11 -5.50 62.47
CA VAL A 33 -8.01 -4.43 62.94
C VAL A 33 -9.45 -4.77 62.58
N SER A 34 -10.33 -4.72 63.57
CA SER A 34 -11.78 -4.98 63.43
C SER A 34 -12.59 -3.73 63.04
N GLY A 35 -11.94 -2.57 62.91
CA GLY A 35 -12.47 -1.31 62.39
C GLY A 35 -11.52 -0.67 61.36
N HIS A 36 -11.38 0.65 61.40
CA HIS A 36 -10.48 1.42 60.53
C HIS A 36 -9.01 1.28 60.93
N LEU A 37 -8.12 1.12 59.94
CA LEU A 37 -6.67 1.20 60.14
C LEU A 37 -6.15 2.52 59.59
N THR A 38 -5.64 3.39 60.46
CA THR A 38 -4.90 4.60 60.07
C THR A 38 -3.45 4.47 60.54
N ALA A 39 -2.50 4.68 59.65
CA ALA A 39 -1.08 4.60 59.96
C ALA A 39 -0.32 5.76 59.30
N GLU A 40 0.36 6.56 60.11
CA GLU A 40 1.07 7.76 59.68
C GLU A 40 2.52 7.73 60.14
N ALA A 41 3.45 7.90 59.19
CA ALA A 41 4.89 7.99 59.43
C ALA A 41 5.43 9.33 58.94
N GLY A 42 6.25 10.01 59.74
CA GLY A 42 6.92 11.24 59.31
C GLY A 42 7.94 11.01 58.18
N ARG A 43 8.46 9.78 58.06
CA ARG A 43 9.43 9.38 57.02
C ARG A 43 8.97 8.15 56.25
N ASP A 44 9.21 6.94 56.76
CA ASP A 44 8.93 5.71 56.03
C ASP A 44 7.88 4.84 56.73
N LEU A 45 6.93 4.29 55.97
CA LEU A 45 5.95 3.31 56.46
C LEU A 45 6.16 1.99 55.74
N GLY A 46 6.40 0.91 56.48
CA GLY A 46 6.47 -0.45 55.94
C GLY A 46 5.34 -1.32 56.45
N THR A 47 4.92 -2.29 55.65
CA THR A 47 4.12 -3.43 56.14
C THR A 47 4.87 -4.75 55.94
N SER A 48 4.81 -5.62 56.96
CA SER A 48 5.35 -6.97 56.94
C SER A 48 4.34 -7.97 57.48
N GLY A 49 4.46 -9.23 57.07
CA GLY A 49 3.43 -10.23 57.36
C GLY A 49 2.09 -9.88 56.71
N VAL A 50 1.02 -10.53 57.17
CA VAL A 50 -0.34 -10.31 56.67
C VAL A 50 -1.03 -9.28 57.54
N ASN A 51 -1.36 -8.13 56.98
CA ASN A 51 -2.09 -7.07 57.68
C ASN A 51 -3.53 -7.03 57.18
N VAL A 52 -4.49 -6.91 58.10
CA VAL A 52 -5.92 -6.96 57.79
C VAL A 52 -6.67 -5.87 58.53
N ALA A 53 -7.57 -5.16 57.83
CA ALA A 53 -8.58 -4.32 58.46
C ALA A 53 -9.97 -4.58 57.85
N THR A 54 -11.00 -4.70 58.69
CA THR A 54 -12.38 -4.86 58.21
C THR A 54 -13.03 -3.52 57.81
N GLY A 55 -12.52 -2.39 58.29
CA GLY A 55 -12.92 -1.04 57.90
C GLY A 55 -12.16 -0.50 56.69
N ASN A 56 -12.09 0.83 56.59
CA ASN A 56 -11.17 1.54 55.68
C ASN A 56 -9.71 1.45 56.17
N GLY A 57 -8.76 1.55 55.23
CA GLY A 57 -7.33 1.66 55.49
C GLY A 57 -6.76 2.97 54.94
N ALA A 58 -5.96 3.68 55.74
CA ALA A 58 -5.23 4.89 55.35
C ALA A 58 -3.78 4.77 55.80
N LEU A 59 -2.83 4.72 54.86
CA LEU A 59 -1.41 4.59 55.11
C LEU A 59 -0.69 5.79 54.51
N THR A 60 -0.08 6.63 55.35
CA THR A 60 0.58 7.87 54.90
C THR A 60 2.02 7.90 55.39
N ALA A 61 2.96 8.23 54.52
CA ALA A 61 4.34 8.50 54.90
C ALA A 61 4.88 9.77 54.25
N GLY A 62 5.63 10.57 55.01
CA GLY A 62 6.27 11.78 54.49
C GLY A 62 7.30 11.53 53.39
N ARG A 63 7.82 10.29 53.28
CA ARG A 63 8.80 9.89 52.29
C ARG A 63 8.39 8.62 51.55
N ASN A 64 8.56 7.43 52.13
CA ASN A 64 8.32 6.19 51.40
C ASN A 64 7.25 5.33 52.07
N VAL A 65 6.44 4.66 51.26
CA VAL A 65 5.58 3.57 51.73
C VAL A 65 5.97 2.28 51.02
N ALA A 66 6.20 1.21 51.76
CA ALA A 66 6.41 -0.14 51.23
C ALA A 66 5.31 -1.06 51.75
N VAL A 67 4.44 -1.50 50.85
CA VAL A 67 3.31 -2.38 51.17
C VAL A 67 3.64 -3.82 50.75
N GLY A 68 3.61 -4.72 51.73
CA GLY A 68 3.58 -6.16 51.58
C GLY A 68 2.15 -6.69 51.47
N ASP A 69 1.84 -7.78 52.18
CA ASP A 69 0.50 -8.38 52.15
C ASP A 69 -0.48 -7.55 53.00
N LEU A 70 -1.48 -6.95 52.36
CA LEU A 70 -2.47 -6.08 53.00
C LEU A 70 -3.88 -6.32 52.45
N THR A 71 -4.83 -6.58 53.35
CA THR A 71 -6.25 -6.76 53.03
C THR A 71 -7.10 -5.73 53.79
N ILE A 72 -7.84 -4.91 53.06
CA ILE A 72 -8.76 -3.90 53.59
C ILE A 72 -10.16 -4.20 53.07
N TYR A 73 -11.15 -4.46 53.91
CA TYR A 73 -12.47 -4.88 53.41
C TYR A 73 -13.29 -3.73 52.80
N ASN A 74 -12.95 -2.47 53.10
CA ASN A 74 -13.56 -1.29 52.49
C ASN A 74 -12.56 -0.52 51.61
N ASN A 75 -12.47 0.80 51.77
CA ASN A 75 -11.62 1.66 50.96
C ASN A 75 -10.19 1.66 51.49
N LEU A 76 -9.22 1.63 50.59
CA LEU A 76 -7.80 1.77 50.89
C LEU A 76 -7.26 3.05 50.24
N THR A 77 -6.59 3.88 51.03
CA THR A 77 -5.76 4.98 50.53
C THR A 77 -4.33 4.81 51.02
N VAL A 78 -3.37 4.88 50.12
CA VAL A 78 -1.94 4.88 50.43
C VAL A 78 -1.29 6.12 49.82
N THR A 79 -0.57 6.89 50.61
CA THR A 79 0.09 8.13 50.18
C THR A 79 1.54 8.16 50.64
N ALA A 80 2.46 8.26 49.69
CA ALA A 80 3.89 8.44 49.95
C ALA A 80 4.35 9.80 49.40
N GLY A 81 5.06 10.59 50.22
CA GLY A 81 5.62 11.87 49.78
C GLY A 81 6.66 11.74 48.65
N GLN A 82 7.29 10.57 48.50
CA GLN A 82 8.23 10.23 47.43
C GLN A 82 7.83 8.91 46.77
N ASN A 83 8.20 7.76 47.35
CA ASN A 83 8.07 6.47 46.66
C ASN A 83 7.05 5.54 47.32
N LEU A 84 6.24 4.87 46.49
CA LEU A 84 5.34 3.80 46.91
C LEU A 84 5.73 2.50 46.22
N LEU A 85 6.08 1.48 47.00
CA LEU A 85 6.33 0.13 46.52
C LEU A 85 5.21 -0.81 46.96
N VAL A 86 4.53 -1.45 46.01
CA VAL A 86 3.66 -2.59 46.26
C VAL A 86 4.40 -3.86 45.87
N SER A 87 4.97 -4.52 46.87
CA SER A 87 5.85 -5.67 46.68
C SER A 87 5.11 -7.02 46.65
N ARG A 88 3.90 -7.07 47.21
CA ARG A 88 3.07 -8.28 47.32
C ARG A 88 1.58 -7.97 47.13
N SER A 89 0.71 -8.83 47.66
CA SER A 89 -0.73 -8.75 47.43
C SER A 89 -1.37 -7.60 48.20
N LEU A 90 -2.07 -6.73 47.46
CA LEU A 90 -2.86 -5.65 47.99
C LEU A 90 -4.33 -5.86 47.59
N VAL A 91 -5.21 -6.03 48.58
CA VAL A 91 -6.63 -6.29 48.34
C VAL A 91 -7.48 -5.27 49.07
N SER A 92 -8.36 -4.57 48.35
CA SER A 92 -9.45 -3.76 48.91
C SER A 92 -10.82 -4.29 48.50
N GLY A 93 -11.78 -4.39 49.42
CA GLY A 93 -13.15 -4.78 49.10
C GLY A 93 -13.96 -3.67 48.39
N ALA A 94 -13.53 -2.42 48.52
CA ALA A 94 -14.08 -1.28 47.78
C ALA A 94 -12.99 -0.61 46.91
N SER A 95 -12.84 0.72 46.98
CA SER A 95 -11.88 1.45 46.14
C SER A 95 -10.47 1.44 46.72
N THR A 96 -9.46 1.38 45.85
CA THR A 96 -8.05 1.61 46.21
C THR A 96 -7.52 2.85 45.52
N VAL A 97 -6.88 3.73 46.29
CA VAL A 97 -6.11 4.89 45.79
C VAL A 97 -4.68 4.78 46.27
N LEU A 98 -3.74 4.71 45.32
CA LEU A 98 -2.30 4.68 45.58
C LEU A 98 -1.67 5.94 44.97
N SER A 99 -1.01 6.74 45.80
CA SER A 99 -0.39 8.00 45.38
C SER A 99 1.06 8.08 45.87
N ALA A 100 1.97 8.40 44.94
CA ALA A 100 3.37 8.65 45.21
C ALA A 100 3.77 10.03 44.67
N GLY A 101 4.51 10.82 45.46
CA GLY A 101 5.02 12.11 45.00
C GLY A 101 6.06 12.01 43.88
N ASP A 102 6.76 10.88 43.78
CA ASP A 102 7.80 10.60 42.79
C ASP A 102 7.46 9.31 42.03
N MET A 103 7.80 8.13 42.58
CA MET A 103 7.64 6.85 41.89
C MET A 103 6.64 5.90 42.57
N LEU A 104 5.77 5.28 41.77
CA LEU A 104 4.95 4.14 42.18
C LEU A 104 5.44 2.87 41.46
N GLN A 105 5.84 1.86 42.23
CA GLN A 105 6.29 0.56 41.72
C GLN A 105 5.31 -0.55 42.10
N MET A 106 4.88 -1.33 41.12
CA MET A 106 4.02 -2.51 41.31
C MET A 106 4.78 -3.78 40.93
N GLY A 107 5.13 -4.58 41.94
CA GLY A 107 5.67 -5.93 41.77
C GLY A 107 4.70 -7.04 42.19
N GLY A 108 3.58 -6.69 42.83
CA GLY A 108 2.59 -7.63 43.35
C GLY A 108 1.22 -7.57 42.67
N ALA A 109 0.27 -8.34 43.21
CA ALA A 109 -1.11 -8.32 42.76
C ALA A 109 -1.89 -7.19 43.46
N LEU A 110 -2.68 -6.42 42.69
CA LEU A 110 -3.58 -5.39 43.20
C LEU A 110 -5.01 -5.77 42.85
N SER A 111 -5.89 -5.85 43.84
CA SER A 111 -7.31 -6.14 43.64
C SER A 111 -8.18 -5.13 44.37
N ALA A 112 -9.02 -4.41 43.64
CA ALA A 112 -10.01 -3.50 44.21
C ALA A 112 -11.42 -3.96 43.83
N GLY A 113 -12.30 -4.13 44.81
CA GLY A 113 -13.70 -4.52 44.57
C GLY A 113 -14.50 -3.49 43.79
N THR A 114 -14.07 -2.22 43.75
CA THR A 114 -14.64 -1.19 42.88
C THR A 114 -13.58 -0.52 41.99
N GLY A 115 -13.18 0.72 42.26
CA GLY A 115 -12.24 1.49 41.45
C GLY A 115 -10.81 1.35 41.95
N LEU A 116 -9.86 1.38 41.02
CA LEU A 116 -8.43 1.47 41.31
C LEU A 116 -7.86 2.74 40.66
N ALA A 117 -7.25 3.60 41.47
CA ALA A 117 -6.55 4.79 41.00
C ALA A 117 -5.10 4.74 41.46
N LEU A 118 -4.18 4.83 40.51
CA LEU A 118 -2.73 4.80 40.73
C LEU A 118 -2.13 6.09 40.19
N SER A 119 -1.42 6.83 41.03
CA SER A 119 -0.81 8.09 40.63
C SER A 119 0.63 8.21 41.13
N ALA A 120 1.50 8.70 40.26
CA ALA A 120 2.89 9.01 40.56
C ALA A 120 3.27 10.38 39.96
N GLY A 121 4.04 11.19 40.70
CA GLY A 121 4.47 12.50 40.21
C GLY A 121 5.46 12.42 39.04
N THR A 122 6.27 11.37 38.97
CA THR A 122 7.28 11.20 37.91
C THR A 122 7.10 9.89 37.14
N ALA A 123 7.01 8.75 37.82
CA ALA A 123 7.04 7.45 37.15
C ALA A 123 6.13 6.42 37.81
N LEU A 124 5.37 5.70 36.98
CA LEU A 124 4.60 4.54 37.41
C LEU A 124 5.13 3.32 36.66
N ASN A 125 5.71 2.39 37.42
CA ASN A 125 6.37 1.21 36.87
C ASN A 125 5.69 -0.07 37.36
N GLY A 126 5.45 -1.00 36.47
CA GLY A 126 4.91 -2.32 36.78
C GLY A 126 5.63 -3.39 35.98
N HIS A 127 6.07 -4.44 36.65
CA HIS A 127 6.65 -5.60 35.99
C HIS A 127 5.90 -6.85 36.45
N ARG A 128 5.22 -7.52 35.51
CA ARG A 128 4.35 -8.67 35.81
C ARG A 128 3.30 -8.36 36.88
N ALA A 129 2.87 -7.11 36.96
CA ALA A 129 1.83 -6.68 37.88
C ALA A 129 0.49 -7.29 37.44
N MET A 130 -0.26 -7.85 38.39
CA MET A 130 -1.60 -8.37 38.14
C MET A 130 -2.62 -7.44 38.80
N VAL A 131 -3.41 -6.75 38.00
CA VAL A 131 -4.31 -5.71 38.47
C VAL A 131 -5.75 -6.06 38.13
N THR A 132 -6.62 -6.09 39.14
CA THR A 132 -8.06 -6.30 39.00
C THR A 132 -8.83 -5.15 39.62
N ALA A 133 -9.73 -4.53 38.86
CA ALA A 133 -10.66 -3.52 39.35
C ALA A 133 -12.11 -3.92 39.05
N GLY A 134 -12.96 -3.97 40.08
CA GLY A 134 -14.38 -4.30 39.93
C GLY A 134 -15.19 -3.29 39.12
N THR A 135 -14.63 -2.11 38.83
CA THR A 135 -15.21 -1.10 37.94
C THR A 135 -14.18 -0.55 36.95
N SER A 136 -13.25 0.29 37.37
CA SER A 136 -12.31 0.98 36.48
C SER A 136 -10.93 1.05 37.09
N ALA A 137 -9.92 0.95 36.24
CA ALA A 137 -8.51 1.17 36.60
C ALA A 137 -7.99 2.44 35.92
N SER A 138 -7.34 3.32 36.68
CA SER A 138 -6.72 4.54 36.20
C SER A 138 -5.25 4.58 36.63
N TYR A 139 -4.37 4.79 35.65
CA TYR A 139 -2.94 4.98 35.82
C TYR A 139 -2.59 6.40 35.40
N VAL A 140 -2.01 7.19 36.29
CA VAL A 140 -1.60 8.57 36.01
C VAL A 140 -0.16 8.77 36.44
N ALA A 141 0.75 8.95 35.48
CA ALA A 141 2.14 9.29 35.74
C ALA A 141 2.41 10.72 35.23
N GLY A 142 2.97 11.59 36.07
CA GLY A 142 3.38 12.93 35.63
C GLY A 142 4.53 12.92 34.61
N GLY A 143 5.29 11.82 34.54
CA GLY A 143 6.31 11.55 33.53
C GLY A 143 6.05 10.23 32.79
N ALA A 144 6.81 9.18 33.11
CA ALA A 144 6.79 7.92 32.37
C ALA A 144 5.83 6.89 32.99
N LEU A 145 5.14 6.14 32.13
CA LEU A 145 4.35 4.96 32.50
C LEU A 145 4.94 3.73 31.82
N GLU A 146 5.49 2.81 32.60
CA GLU A 146 6.16 1.61 32.10
C GLU A 146 5.51 0.36 32.68
N LEU A 147 4.87 -0.44 31.82
CA LEU A 147 4.31 -1.73 32.19
C LEU A 147 4.91 -2.82 31.29
N SER A 148 5.62 -3.76 31.90
CA SER A 148 6.12 -4.94 31.21
C SER A 148 5.41 -6.20 31.70
N GLU A 149 4.95 -7.03 30.77
CA GLU A 149 4.30 -8.33 31.05
C GLU A 149 3.15 -8.23 32.06
N SER A 150 2.53 -7.06 32.19
CA SER A 150 1.54 -6.77 33.22
C SER A 150 0.14 -7.00 32.67
N ILE A 151 -0.77 -7.44 33.53
CA ILE A 151 -2.15 -7.76 33.17
C ILE A 151 -3.07 -6.86 33.98
N THR A 152 -3.94 -6.11 33.29
CA THR A 152 -4.99 -5.32 33.94
C THR A 152 -6.36 -5.73 33.45
N THR A 153 -7.24 -6.08 34.38
CA THR A 153 -8.64 -6.38 34.10
C THR A 153 -9.54 -5.39 34.85
N ALA A 154 -10.46 -4.76 34.13
CA ALA A 154 -11.48 -3.89 34.72
C ALA A 154 -12.88 -4.22 34.19
N ALA A 155 -13.89 -4.26 35.06
CA ALA A 155 -15.26 -4.58 34.62
C ALA A 155 -15.85 -3.54 33.65
N ARG A 156 -15.35 -2.30 33.65
CA ARG A 156 -15.81 -1.20 32.81
C ARG A 156 -14.67 -0.66 31.94
N SER A 157 -13.77 0.14 32.50
CA SER A 157 -12.79 0.88 31.68
C SER A 157 -11.40 0.89 32.27
N ILE A 158 -10.39 0.97 31.40
CA ILE A 158 -9.00 1.19 31.77
C ILE A 158 -8.53 2.48 31.10
N SER A 159 -7.91 3.37 31.88
CA SER A 159 -7.29 4.60 31.39
C SER A 159 -5.85 4.67 31.84
N LEU A 160 -4.95 4.93 30.90
CA LEU A 160 -3.53 5.13 31.12
C LEU A 160 -3.15 6.52 30.61
N ASP A 161 -2.58 7.34 31.48
CA ASP A 161 -2.14 8.71 31.18
C ASP A 161 -0.70 8.92 31.66
N ALA A 162 0.17 9.32 30.74
CA ALA A 162 1.58 9.60 30.99
C ALA A 162 1.90 11.01 30.49
N GLY A 163 2.39 11.88 31.38
CA GLY A 163 2.79 13.24 31.02
C GLY A 163 3.99 13.30 30.07
N ASN A 164 4.78 12.23 29.98
CA ASN A 164 5.85 12.05 29.01
C ASN A 164 5.61 10.80 28.15
N SER A 165 6.35 9.71 28.38
CA SER A 165 6.33 8.51 27.54
C SER A 165 5.58 7.35 28.17
N MET A 166 4.98 6.52 27.34
CA MET A 166 4.33 5.29 27.74
C MET A 166 4.95 4.09 27.01
N SER A 167 5.38 3.07 27.77
CA SER A 167 5.93 1.82 27.25
C SER A 167 5.20 0.64 27.85
N LEU A 168 4.42 -0.07 27.02
CA LEU A 168 3.56 -1.18 27.43
C LEU A 168 3.96 -2.44 26.65
N THR A 169 4.96 -3.16 27.15
CA THR A 169 5.56 -4.31 26.43
C THR A 169 5.10 -5.64 27.02
N GLY A 170 4.68 -6.57 26.18
CA GLY A 170 4.10 -7.84 26.60
C GLY A 170 2.85 -7.73 27.50
N SER A 171 2.25 -6.54 27.60
CA SER A 171 1.17 -6.27 28.56
C SER A 171 -0.20 -6.59 27.97
N ALA A 172 -1.16 -6.94 28.83
CA ALA A 172 -2.52 -7.28 28.44
C ALA A 172 -3.56 -6.46 29.21
N PHE A 173 -4.55 -5.94 28.49
CA PHE A 173 -5.61 -5.10 29.05
C PHE A 173 -6.97 -5.64 28.65
N THR A 174 -7.84 -5.91 29.63
CA THR A 174 -9.22 -6.37 29.40
C THR A 174 -10.21 -5.43 30.08
N ALA A 175 -11.15 -4.89 29.31
CA ALA A 175 -12.17 -3.96 29.80
C ALA A 175 -13.57 -4.28 29.26
N GLY A 176 -14.57 -4.30 30.14
CA GLY A 176 -15.97 -4.51 29.76
C GLY A 176 -16.60 -3.37 28.93
N THR A 177 -15.90 -2.25 28.76
CA THR A 177 -16.24 -1.17 27.84
C THR A 177 -15.03 -0.74 27.01
N SER A 178 -14.16 0.11 27.54
CA SER A 178 -13.16 0.81 26.72
C SER A 178 -11.79 0.89 27.39
N ILE A 179 -10.76 0.93 26.56
CA ILE A 179 -9.37 1.11 26.98
C ILE A 179 -8.82 2.35 26.28
N GLY A 180 -8.30 3.30 27.06
CA GLY A 180 -7.71 4.53 26.57
C GLY A 180 -6.27 4.71 27.04
N MET A 181 -5.38 5.10 26.13
CA MET A 181 -3.97 5.38 26.41
C MET A 181 -3.61 6.76 25.85
N THR A 182 -3.01 7.61 26.70
CA THR A 182 -2.54 8.94 26.32
C THR A 182 -1.10 9.14 26.80
N ALA A 183 -0.21 9.52 25.89
CA ALA A 183 1.17 9.88 26.20
C ALA A 183 1.47 11.31 25.74
N GLY A 184 2.07 12.12 26.62
CA GLY A 184 2.51 13.48 26.34
C GLY A 184 3.66 13.57 25.32
N THR A 185 4.35 12.47 25.04
CA THR A 185 5.32 12.33 23.95
C THR A 185 5.06 11.07 23.14
N ASN A 186 5.73 9.97 23.49
CA ASN A 186 5.76 8.73 22.71
C ASN A 186 4.98 7.63 23.41
N LEU A 187 4.26 6.83 22.62
CA LEU A 187 3.58 5.62 23.07
C LEU A 187 4.12 4.44 22.28
N THR A 188 4.67 3.46 23.00
CA THR A 188 4.99 2.13 22.45
C THR A 188 4.09 1.11 23.11
N PHE A 189 3.28 0.43 22.30
CA PHE A 189 2.45 -0.68 22.74
C PHE A 189 2.82 -1.95 21.98
N ASP A 190 3.14 -3.00 22.71
CA ASP A 190 3.33 -4.34 22.20
C ASP A 190 2.60 -5.30 23.13
N GLY A 191 1.42 -5.77 22.77
CA GLY A 191 0.59 -6.49 23.72
C GLY A 191 -0.77 -6.92 23.24
N GLN A 192 -1.67 -7.13 24.19
CA GLN A 192 -3.05 -7.56 23.94
C GLN A 192 -4.07 -6.55 24.50
N VAL A 193 -5.10 -6.26 23.72
CA VAL A 193 -6.26 -5.48 24.15
C VAL A 193 -7.52 -6.29 23.89
N ASP A 194 -8.37 -6.42 24.90
CA ASP A 194 -9.75 -6.91 24.77
C ASP A 194 -10.69 -5.87 25.38
N ALA A 195 -11.25 -5.01 24.53
CA ALA A 195 -12.22 -3.99 24.91
C ALA A 195 -13.58 -4.30 24.29
N ALA A 196 -14.62 -4.44 25.11
CA ALA A 196 -15.96 -4.76 24.57
C ALA A 196 -16.53 -3.68 23.63
N GLN A 197 -16.01 -2.45 23.67
CA GLN A 197 -16.42 -1.33 22.84
C GLN A 197 -15.24 -0.78 22.05
N VAL A 198 -14.42 0.09 22.63
CA VAL A 198 -13.43 0.89 21.88
C VAL A 198 -12.05 0.81 22.53
N PHE A 199 -11.03 0.75 21.69
CA PHE A 199 -9.65 1.01 22.07
C PHE A 199 -9.17 2.32 21.44
N SER A 200 -8.52 3.18 22.22
CA SER A 200 -7.90 4.41 21.73
C SER A 200 -6.48 4.59 22.27
N ALA A 201 -5.53 4.87 21.37
CA ALA A 201 -4.16 5.23 21.74
C ALA A 201 -3.76 6.56 21.10
N THR A 202 -3.31 7.50 21.93
CA THR A 202 -2.89 8.84 21.50
C THR A 202 -1.48 9.14 22.01
N ALA A 203 -0.61 9.58 21.11
CA ALA A 203 0.72 10.08 21.42
C ALA A 203 0.89 11.48 20.82
N ALA A 204 1.41 12.43 21.60
CA ALA A 204 1.66 13.78 21.09
C ALA A 204 2.75 13.81 19.99
N HIS A 205 3.65 12.83 19.98
CA HIS A 205 4.67 12.66 18.94
C HIS A 205 4.49 11.30 18.26
N ASP A 206 5.20 10.27 18.71
CA ASP A 206 5.26 9.00 17.99
C ASP A 206 4.42 7.91 18.67
N LEU A 207 3.62 7.21 17.86
CA LEU A 207 2.87 6.02 18.25
C LEU A 207 3.41 4.81 17.51
N ARG A 208 3.93 3.83 18.24
CA ARG A 208 4.28 2.52 17.71
C ARG A 208 3.39 1.46 18.32
N LEU A 209 2.74 0.68 17.46
CA LEU A 209 1.78 -0.34 17.89
C LEU A 209 2.05 -1.69 17.22
N SER A 210 2.13 -2.71 18.06
CA SER A 210 2.18 -4.13 17.71
C SER A 210 1.28 -4.97 18.62
N GLY A 211 0.94 -6.17 18.17
CA GLY A 211 0.14 -7.13 18.94
C GLY A 211 -1.31 -7.26 18.47
N SER A 212 -2.18 -7.77 19.34
CA SER A 212 -3.57 -8.10 18.97
C SER A 212 -4.59 -7.28 19.76
N ILE A 213 -5.52 -6.69 19.01
CA ILE A 213 -6.48 -5.71 19.48
C ILE A 213 -7.88 -6.21 19.12
N GLN A 214 -8.66 -6.55 20.14
CA GLN A 214 -10.05 -6.94 20.00
C GLN A 214 -10.96 -5.82 20.51
N THR A 215 -11.85 -5.35 19.62
CA THR A 215 -12.77 -4.26 19.94
C THR A 215 -14.16 -4.53 19.37
N GLY A 216 -15.21 -4.30 20.15
CA GLY A 216 -16.59 -4.46 19.65
C GLY A 216 -17.06 -3.38 18.68
N ARG A 217 -16.48 -2.17 18.73
CA ARG A 217 -16.89 -1.01 17.91
C ARG A 217 -15.78 -0.41 17.06
N GLY A 218 -14.52 -0.59 17.45
CA GLY A 218 -13.36 -0.17 16.64
C GLY A 218 -12.19 0.35 17.46
N THR A 219 -11.13 0.67 16.73
CA THR A 219 -9.85 1.17 17.25
C THR A 219 -9.53 2.53 16.64
N THR A 220 -9.12 3.47 17.49
CA THR A 220 -8.62 4.79 17.08
C THR A 220 -7.17 4.98 17.49
N LEU A 221 -6.30 5.30 16.54
CA LEU A 221 -4.89 5.54 16.77
C LEU A 221 -4.53 6.96 16.31
N THR A 222 -3.85 7.72 17.16
CA THR A 222 -3.47 9.11 16.85
C THR A 222 -2.04 9.38 17.27
N ALA A 223 -1.22 9.81 16.31
CA ALA A 223 0.13 10.30 16.54
C ALA A 223 0.23 11.75 16.08
N GLY A 224 0.73 12.65 16.91
CA GLY A 224 0.96 14.04 16.50
C GLY A 224 2.10 14.19 15.48
N LEU A 225 3.05 13.23 15.47
CA LEU A 225 4.14 13.17 14.50
C LEU A 225 4.05 11.89 13.65
N SER A 226 4.52 10.75 14.14
CA SER A 226 4.66 9.52 13.34
C SER A 226 3.87 8.34 13.90
N LEU A 227 3.22 7.57 13.03
CA LEU A 227 2.53 6.34 13.41
C LEU A 227 3.16 5.13 12.73
N THR A 228 3.63 4.17 13.52
CA THR A 228 4.18 2.91 13.02
C THR A 228 3.29 1.74 13.44
N LEU A 229 2.80 1.00 12.44
CA LEU A 229 2.14 -0.29 12.64
C LEU A 229 3.12 -1.41 12.33
N ASP A 230 3.33 -2.29 13.30
CA ASP A 230 4.25 -3.42 13.18
C ASP A 230 3.59 -4.67 13.73
N ALA A 231 3.33 -5.67 12.89
CA ALA A 231 2.73 -6.94 13.31
C ALA A 231 1.46 -6.75 14.18
N ALA A 232 0.46 -6.04 13.65
CA ALA A 232 -0.75 -5.67 14.37
C ALA A 232 -2.00 -6.37 13.81
N THR A 233 -2.83 -6.96 14.68
CA THR A 233 -4.12 -7.55 14.30
C THR A 233 -5.25 -6.83 15.00
N PHE A 234 -6.22 -6.33 14.24
CA PHE A 234 -7.42 -5.67 14.72
C PHE A 234 -8.65 -6.54 14.42
N GLN A 235 -9.26 -7.09 15.46
CA GLN A 235 -10.58 -7.72 15.37
C GLN A 235 -11.64 -6.63 15.48
N GLY A 236 -11.81 -5.88 14.39
CA GLY A 236 -12.69 -4.71 14.29
C GLY A 236 -12.23 -3.73 13.21
N GLY A 237 -12.87 -2.57 13.15
CA GLY A 237 -12.42 -1.47 12.29
C GLY A 237 -11.29 -0.66 12.93
N VAL A 238 -10.45 -0.04 12.11
CA VAL A 238 -9.33 0.81 12.54
C VAL A 238 -9.37 2.18 11.86
N ALA A 239 -9.19 3.23 12.65
CA ALA A 239 -8.93 4.58 12.17
C ALA A 239 -7.58 5.04 12.74
N ALA A 240 -6.59 5.21 11.87
CA ALA A 240 -5.25 5.65 12.26
C ALA A 240 -4.94 7.00 11.62
N THR A 241 -4.41 7.93 12.41
CA THR A 241 -4.01 9.27 11.94
C THR A 241 -2.61 9.60 12.46
N ALA A 242 -1.75 10.08 11.57
CA ALA A 242 -0.45 10.62 11.89
C ALA A 242 -0.35 12.06 11.41
N GLY A 243 0.18 12.97 12.24
CA GLY A 243 0.36 14.37 11.86
C GLY A 243 1.38 14.56 10.74
N THR A 244 2.33 13.64 10.56
CA THR A 244 3.32 13.69 9.47
C THR A 244 3.40 12.39 8.70
N THR A 245 3.95 11.32 9.29
CA THR A 245 4.26 10.09 8.56
C THR A 245 3.59 8.88 9.16
N MET A 246 3.17 7.95 8.29
CA MET A 246 2.67 6.66 8.71
C MET A 246 3.45 5.54 8.00
N ALA A 247 3.82 4.51 8.74
CA ALA A 247 4.51 3.35 8.19
C ALA A 247 3.85 2.05 8.63
N VAL A 248 3.54 1.19 7.66
CA VAL A 248 3.20 -0.22 7.87
C VAL A 248 4.45 -1.04 7.56
N ILE A 249 5.13 -1.49 8.61
CA ILE A 249 6.43 -2.16 8.48
C ILE A 249 6.36 -3.67 8.79
N GLY A 250 5.35 -4.09 9.55
CA GLY A 250 5.03 -5.50 9.78
C GLY A 250 3.65 -5.86 9.23
N PRO A 251 3.25 -7.15 9.26
CA PRO A 251 1.95 -7.56 8.76
C PRO A 251 0.83 -6.95 9.59
N VAL A 252 -0.11 -6.28 8.94
CA VAL A 252 -1.29 -5.67 9.56
C VAL A 252 -2.54 -6.34 9.02
N THR A 253 -3.42 -6.78 9.91
CA THR A 253 -4.75 -7.29 9.55
C THR A 253 -5.83 -6.54 10.31
N ALA A 254 -6.87 -6.09 9.62
CA ALA A 254 -8.09 -5.56 10.24
C ALA A 254 -9.30 -6.32 9.70
N SER A 255 -10.10 -6.95 10.57
CA SER A 255 -11.29 -7.70 10.11
C SER A 255 -12.43 -6.80 9.64
N GLY A 256 -12.47 -5.54 10.09
CA GLY A 256 -13.42 -4.52 9.68
C GLY A 256 -12.89 -3.61 8.56
N GLN A 257 -13.39 -2.37 8.54
CA GLN A 257 -12.87 -1.30 7.68
C GLN A 257 -11.59 -0.68 8.25
N ALA A 258 -10.71 -0.17 7.39
CA ALA A 258 -9.52 0.56 7.80
C ALA A 258 -9.45 1.92 7.11
N SER A 259 -9.15 2.97 7.88
CA SER A 259 -8.81 4.30 7.37
C SER A 259 -7.45 4.70 7.93
N LEU A 260 -6.50 4.92 7.03
CA LEU A 260 -5.13 5.31 7.35
C LEU A 260 -4.85 6.69 6.76
N SER A 261 -4.54 7.68 7.60
CA SER A 261 -4.29 9.06 7.17
C SER A 261 -2.97 9.59 7.71
N ALA A 262 -2.14 10.16 6.84
CA ALA A 262 -0.89 10.83 7.21
C ALA A 262 -0.87 12.26 6.68
N GLY A 263 -0.44 13.22 7.51
CA GLY A 263 -0.35 14.63 7.08
C GLY A 263 0.68 14.90 5.98
N THR A 264 1.63 13.97 5.76
CA THR A 264 2.65 14.07 4.71
C THR A 264 2.72 12.76 3.93
N SER A 265 3.35 11.71 4.45
CA SER A 265 3.59 10.49 3.68
C SER A 265 3.12 9.23 4.40
N LEU A 266 2.65 8.27 3.62
CA LEU A 266 2.26 6.95 4.09
C LEU A 266 2.98 5.87 3.29
N ALA A 267 3.74 5.03 3.99
CA ALA A 267 4.50 3.94 3.41
C ALA A 267 3.97 2.58 3.84
N ILE A 268 3.78 1.67 2.87
CA ILE A 268 3.39 0.28 3.11
C ILE A 268 4.51 -0.61 2.60
N ASN A 269 5.30 -1.18 3.53
CA ASN A 269 6.47 -1.99 3.21
C ASN A 269 6.31 -3.45 3.66
N SER A 270 5.06 -3.87 3.87
CA SER A 270 4.69 -5.21 4.34
C SER A 270 3.29 -5.58 3.83
N SER A 271 2.60 -6.48 4.53
CA SER A 271 1.22 -6.85 4.25
C SER A 271 0.23 -5.97 5.02
N LEU A 272 -0.80 -5.47 4.33
CA LEU A 272 -1.94 -4.77 4.88
C LEU A 272 -3.22 -5.43 4.35
N ASN A 273 -3.88 -6.22 5.19
CA ASN A 273 -5.08 -6.98 4.83
C ASN A 273 -6.29 -6.47 5.60
N VAL A 274 -7.29 -5.99 4.87
CA VAL A 274 -8.49 -5.38 5.45
C VAL A 274 -9.71 -6.16 4.98
N GLY A 275 -10.53 -6.62 5.92
CA GLY A 275 -11.68 -7.49 5.64
C GLY A 275 -12.83 -6.78 4.92
N ASN A 276 -12.87 -5.44 4.94
CA ASN A 276 -13.87 -4.63 4.24
C ASN A 276 -13.20 -3.51 3.41
N THR A 277 -13.64 -2.27 3.53
CA THR A 277 -13.07 -1.11 2.83
C THR A 277 -11.75 -0.69 3.46
N LEU A 278 -10.74 -0.45 2.63
CA LEU A 278 -9.47 0.19 3.00
C LEU A 278 -9.39 1.55 2.31
N THR A 279 -9.22 2.60 3.11
CA THR A 279 -8.90 3.96 2.64
C THR A 279 -7.51 4.36 3.14
N ILE A 280 -6.68 4.82 2.22
CA ILE A 280 -5.33 5.33 2.48
C ILE A 280 -5.28 6.77 1.98
N ALA A 281 -4.87 7.71 2.83
CA ALA A 281 -4.72 9.11 2.47
C ALA A 281 -3.39 9.68 2.97
N ALA A 282 -2.72 10.47 2.13
CA ALA A 282 -1.48 11.15 2.48
C ALA A 282 -1.45 12.57 1.90
N GLY A 283 -1.02 13.55 2.71
CA GLY A 283 -0.88 14.95 2.29
C GLY A 283 0.24 15.22 1.27
N THR A 284 1.04 14.21 0.94
CA THR A 284 1.97 14.21 -0.19
C THR A 284 1.94 12.85 -0.88
N ASP A 285 2.43 11.80 -0.24
CA ASP A 285 2.80 10.56 -0.94
C ASP A 285 2.26 9.31 -0.30
N VAL A 286 1.72 8.42 -1.14
CA VAL A 286 1.47 7.02 -0.79
C VAL A 286 2.51 6.16 -1.50
N THR A 287 3.29 5.41 -0.75
CA THR A 287 4.35 4.55 -1.29
C THR A 287 4.19 3.11 -0.85
N GLY A 288 4.56 2.17 -1.71
CA GLY A 288 4.63 0.77 -1.37
C GLY A 288 5.68 0.01 -2.16
N SER A 289 6.58 -0.68 -1.44
CA SER A 289 7.64 -1.48 -2.04
C SER A 289 7.47 -2.93 -1.62
N ARG A 290 7.19 -3.80 -2.60
CA ARG A 290 6.96 -5.23 -2.40
C ARG A 290 5.85 -5.50 -1.38
N ALA A 291 4.85 -4.62 -1.38
CA ALA A 291 3.73 -4.67 -0.45
C ALA A 291 2.68 -5.68 -0.90
N SER A 292 1.93 -6.23 0.05
CA SER A 292 0.69 -6.97 -0.21
C SER A 292 -0.47 -6.20 0.39
N ILE A 293 -1.29 -5.57 -0.45
CA ILE A 293 -2.36 -4.65 -0.02
C ILE A 293 -3.70 -5.25 -0.47
N THR A 294 -4.52 -5.66 0.49
CA THR A 294 -5.80 -6.33 0.21
C THR A 294 -6.95 -5.65 0.94
N ALA A 295 -8.06 -5.44 0.23
CA ALA A 295 -9.34 -5.02 0.78
C ALA A 295 -10.44 -6.01 0.42
N GLY A 296 -11.32 -6.35 1.37
CA GLY A 296 -12.43 -7.27 1.11
C GLY A 296 -13.49 -6.69 0.17
N THR A 297 -13.60 -5.35 0.07
CA THR A 297 -14.56 -4.68 -0.83
C THR A 297 -13.87 -3.62 -1.69
N HIS A 298 -13.68 -2.42 -1.16
CA HIS A 298 -13.09 -1.29 -1.88
C HIS A 298 -11.71 -0.94 -1.33
N LEU A 299 -10.78 -0.65 -2.23
CA LEU A 299 -9.47 -0.12 -1.90
C LEU A 299 -9.33 1.28 -2.53
N GLY A 300 -9.24 2.30 -1.69
CA GLY A 300 -8.97 3.67 -2.10
C GLY A 300 -7.60 4.12 -1.61
N ALA A 301 -6.78 4.71 -2.49
CA ALA A 301 -5.54 5.38 -2.09
C ALA A 301 -5.45 6.76 -2.74
N PHE A 302 -5.26 7.77 -1.90
CA PHE A 302 -5.31 9.18 -2.24
C PHE A 302 -4.03 9.87 -1.78
N ALA A 303 -3.38 10.58 -2.71
CA ALA A 303 -2.16 11.31 -2.46
C ALA A 303 -2.27 12.74 -3.03
N ASP A 304 -1.99 13.75 -2.22
CA ASP A 304 -1.98 15.14 -2.71
C ASP A 304 -0.79 15.45 -3.62
N ARG A 305 0.15 14.51 -3.78
CA ARG A 305 1.25 14.58 -4.74
C ARG A 305 1.37 13.28 -5.54
N SER A 306 1.98 12.23 -5.00
CA SER A 306 2.28 11.03 -5.78
C SER A 306 1.83 9.72 -5.13
N LEU A 307 1.39 8.78 -5.95
CA LEU A 307 1.17 7.38 -5.55
C LEU A 307 2.18 6.49 -6.28
N ALA A 308 3.04 5.81 -5.54
CA ALA A 308 4.08 4.97 -6.11
C ALA A 308 4.07 3.55 -5.53
N LEU A 309 3.91 2.54 -6.40
CA LEU A 309 3.96 1.13 -6.03
C LEU A 309 5.01 0.41 -6.88
N SER A 310 5.88 -0.37 -6.25
CA SER A 310 6.92 -1.14 -6.93
C SER A 310 6.96 -2.57 -6.44
N GLY A 311 6.78 -3.54 -7.34
CA GLY A 311 6.83 -4.97 -7.01
C GLY A 311 5.69 -5.43 -6.09
N SER A 312 4.60 -4.67 -6.01
CA SER A 312 3.51 -4.88 -5.05
C SER A 312 2.39 -5.74 -5.64
N VAL A 313 1.64 -6.39 -4.76
CA VAL A 313 0.40 -7.11 -5.09
C VAL A 313 -0.75 -6.35 -4.45
N VAL A 314 -1.71 -5.90 -5.26
CA VAL A 314 -2.87 -5.12 -4.80
C VAL A 314 -4.15 -5.84 -5.20
N SER A 315 -5.06 -6.06 -4.25
CA SER A 315 -6.33 -6.72 -4.52
C SER A 315 -7.50 -6.08 -3.79
N ALA A 316 -8.66 -6.02 -4.46
CA ALA A 316 -9.91 -5.64 -3.84
C ALA A 316 -11.05 -6.58 -4.28
N GLY A 317 -11.92 -6.97 -3.34
CA GLY A 317 -13.07 -7.82 -3.66
C GLY A 317 -14.08 -7.18 -4.60
N GLN A 318 -14.10 -5.86 -4.72
CA GLN A 318 -14.92 -5.09 -5.65
C GLN A 318 -14.05 -4.15 -6.47
N ALA A 319 -13.72 -2.96 -5.98
CA ALA A 319 -13.07 -1.93 -6.79
C ALA A 319 -11.77 -1.39 -6.18
N ILE A 320 -10.86 -0.98 -7.05
CA ILE A 320 -9.66 -0.20 -6.70
C ILE A 320 -9.80 1.20 -7.30
N ASN A 321 -9.59 2.23 -6.49
CA ASN A 321 -9.53 3.62 -6.93
C ASN A 321 -8.23 4.26 -6.41
N PHE A 322 -7.38 4.67 -7.35
CA PHE A 322 -6.17 5.42 -7.06
C PHE A 322 -6.26 6.83 -7.63
N GLN A 323 -5.94 7.80 -6.78
CA GLN A 323 -5.92 9.21 -7.16
C GLN A 323 -4.68 9.90 -6.61
N ALA A 324 -3.98 10.62 -7.48
CA ALA A 324 -2.88 11.48 -7.11
C ALA A 324 -3.01 12.84 -7.80
N ALA A 325 -2.72 13.94 -7.10
CA ALA A 325 -2.81 15.27 -7.71
C ALA A 325 -1.67 15.56 -8.70
N GLU A 326 -0.53 14.87 -8.58
CA GLU A 326 0.56 14.88 -9.54
C GLU A 326 0.61 13.51 -10.23
N GLY A 327 1.51 12.61 -9.81
CA GLY A 327 1.83 11.38 -10.56
C GLY A 327 1.34 10.08 -9.91
N ILE A 328 0.98 9.11 -10.75
CA ILE A 328 0.81 7.71 -10.35
C ILE A 328 1.88 6.85 -11.04
N HIS A 329 2.72 6.17 -10.26
CA HIS A 329 3.80 5.32 -10.77
C HIS A 329 3.68 3.90 -10.20
N ILE A 330 3.12 2.99 -10.99
CA ILE A 330 2.97 1.58 -10.61
C ILE A 330 3.87 0.74 -11.50
N THR A 331 4.87 0.11 -10.90
CA THR A 331 5.91 -0.63 -11.63
C THR A 331 6.00 -2.05 -11.14
N ASN A 332 6.10 -3.00 -12.07
CA ASN A 332 6.24 -4.43 -11.79
C ASN A 332 5.23 -4.95 -10.75
N SER A 333 4.02 -4.39 -10.74
CA SER A 333 3.02 -4.67 -9.70
C SER A 333 1.82 -5.36 -10.31
N SER A 334 1.19 -6.28 -9.55
CA SER A 334 -0.03 -6.94 -9.98
C SER A 334 -1.25 -6.33 -9.29
N MET A 335 -2.33 -6.14 -10.05
CA MET A 335 -3.56 -5.55 -9.54
C MET A 335 -4.77 -6.40 -9.91
N ALA A 336 -5.64 -6.68 -8.95
CA ALA A 336 -6.87 -7.44 -9.17
C ALA A 336 -8.08 -6.78 -8.47
N ALA A 337 -9.19 -6.64 -9.19
CA ALA A 337 -10.44 -6.14 -8.63
C ALA A 337 -11.62 -6.99 -9.10
N GLY A 338 -12.53 -7.29 -8.18
CA GLY A 338 -13.75 -8.05 -8.48
C GLY A 338 -14.75 -7.33 -9.38
N THR A 339 -14.56 -6.03 -9.64
CA THR A 339 -15.33 -5.21 -10.59
C THR A 339 -14.39 -4.34 -11.43
N SER A 340 -13.95 -3.19 -10.93
CA SER A 340 -13.26 -2.17 -11.72
C SER A 340 -11.99 -1.66 -11.06
N ILE A 341 -11.03 -1.24 -11.88
CA ILE A 341 -9.83 -0.54 -11.45
C ILE A 341 -9.82 0.84 -12.11
N GLY A 342 -9.77 1.89 -11.30
CA GLY A 342 -9.68 3.28 -11.73
C GLY A 342 -8.40 3.94 -11.22
N MET A 343 -7.74 4.69 -12.09
CA MET A 343 -6.55 5.48 -11.76
C MET A 343 -6.68 6.89 -12.34
N THR A 344 -6.41 7.91 -11.53
CA THR A 344 -6.45 9.31 -11.96
C THR A 344 -5.24 10.07 -11.43
N ALA A 345 -4.38 10.51 -12.34
CA ALA A 345 -3.22 11.35 -12.04
C ALA A 345 -3.45 12.76 -12.60
N GLY A 346 -3.15 13.80 -11.82
CA GLY A 346 -3.24 15.18 -12.29
C GLY A 346 -2.15 15.56 -13.30
N THR A 347 -1.02 14.84 -13.31
CA THR A 347 0.02 14.93 -14.33
C THR A 347 0.18 13.58 -15.02
N ASP A 348 1.18 12.78 -14.63
CA ASP A 348 1.61 11.60 -15.36
C ASP A 348 1.14 10.31 -14.68
N LEU A 349 0.74 9.33 -15.47
CA LEU A 349 0.41 7.99 -14.99
C LEU A 349 1.23 6.97 -15.75
N SER A 350 2.03 6.18 -15.04
CA SER A 350 2.75 5.04 -15.59
C SER A 350 2.33 3.76 -14.89
N PHE A 351 1.91 2.76 -15.67
CA PHE A 351 1.60 1.42 -15.16
C PHE A 351 2.40 0.35 -15.93
N SER A 352 3.06 -0.53 -15.19
CA SER A 352 3.64 -1.77 -15.70
C SER A 352 3.34 -2.98 -14.81
N GLY A 353 2.75 -4.01 -15.41
CA GLY A 353 2.45 -5.28 -14.74
C GLY A 353 1.13 -5.90 -15.19
N PRO A 354 0.72 -7.03 -14.61
CA PRO A 354 -0.57 -7.63 -14.90
C PRO A 354 -1.71 -6.94 -14.14
N LEU A 355 -2.80 -6.66 -14.84
CA LEU A 355 -4.03 -6.07 -14.29
C LEU A 355 -5.23 -6.96 -14.62
N ASN A 356 -6.08 -7.23 -13.62
CA ASN A 356 -7.32 -7.97 -13.81
C ASN A 356 -8.50 -7.23 -13.15
N ALA A 357 -9.40 -6.70 -13.97
CA ALA A 357 -10.69 -6.14 -13.57
C ALA A 357 -11.80 -6.95 -14.26
N THR A 358 -12.75 -7.48 -13.51
CA THR A 358 -13.84 -8.28 -14.12
C THR A 358 -14.78 -7.46 -15.00
N GLN A 359 -14.81 -6.14 -14.83
CA GLN A 359 -15.60 -5.19 -15.60
C GLN A 359 -14.69 -4.20 -16.33
N ASN A 360 -14.32 -3.09 -15.70
CA ASN A 360 -13.67 -1.99 -16.40
C ASN A 360 -12.28 -1.68 -15.83
N PHE A 361 -11.37 -1.31 -16.72
CA PHE A 361 -10.15 -0.59 -16.34
C PHE A 361 -10.22 0.83 -16.93
N SER A 362 -9.97 1.84 -16.10
CA SER A 362 -9.85 3.22 -16.55
C SER A 362 -8.60 3.88 -16.00
N ALA A 363 -7.86 4.56 -16.86
CA ALA A 363 -6.68 5.33 -16.49
C ALA A 363 -6.71 6.70 -17.16
N VAL A 364 -6.61 7.75 -16.34
CA VAL A 364 -6.65 9.15 -16.77
C VAL A 364 -5.40 9.86 -16.24
N ALA A 365 -4.66 10.49 -17.15
CA ALA A 365 -3.50 11.32 -16.86
C ALA A 365 -3.74 12.75 -17.38
N GLY A 366 -3.44 13.77 -16.58
CA GLY A 366 -3.53 15.16 -17.02
C GLY A 366 -2.49 15.52 -18.10
N ASN A 367 -1.35 14.85 -18.11
CA ASN A 367 -0.30 14.98 -19.11
C ASN A 367 -0.11 13.64 -19.83
N ASP A 368 0.84 12.82 -19.38
CA ASP A 368 1.25 11.62 -20.10
C ASP A 368 0.75 10.34 -19.44
N LEU A 369 0.22 9.42 -20.25
CA LEU A 369 -0.13 8.07 -19.84
C LEU A 369 0.81 7.07 -20.49
N HIS A 370 1.57 6.31 -19.69
CA HIS A 370 2.35 5.16 -20.14
C HIS A 370 1.74 3.87 -19.62
N LEU A 371 1.42 2.94 -20.52
CA LEU A 371 0.87 1.64 -20.16
C LEU A 371 1.68 0.49 -20.77
N SER A 372 1.96 -0.53 -19.96
CA SER A 372 2.57 -1.78 -20.41
C SER A 372 2.14 -2.98 -19.56
N GLY A 373 2.13 -4.18 -20.14
CA GLY A 373 1.77 -5.43 -19.46
C GLY A 373 0.45 -6.05 -19.94
N THR A 374 -0.03 -7.07 -19.22
CA THR A 374 -1.29 -7.75 -19.57
C THR A 374 -2.46 -7.12 -18.83
N ILE A 375 -3.44 -6.62 -19.58
CA ILE A 375 -4.61 -5.92 -19.07
C ILE A 375 -5.85 -6.74 -19.40
N ARG A 376 -6.50 -7.27 -18.37
CA ARG A 376 -7.76 -8.02 -18.50
C ARG A 376 -8.89 -7.16 -17.95
N ALA A 377 -9.79 -6.72 -18.81
CA ALA A 377 -10.94 -5.91 -18.44
C ALA A 377 -12.19 -6.46 -19.13
N GLY A 378 -13.04 -7.16 -18.37
CA GLY A 378 -14.11 -7.97 -18.94
C GLY A 378 -15.14 -7.24 -19.81
N ARG A 379 -15.32 -5.92 -19.62
CA ARG A 379 -16.17 -5.06 -20.44
C ARG A 379 -15.35 -4.13 -21.33
N GLY A 380 -14.39 -3.41 -20.76
CA GLY A 380 -13.59 -2.46 -21.54
C GLY A 380 -12.47 -1.79 -20.77
N THR A 381 -11.52 -1.26 -21.53
CA THR A 381 -10.39 -0.47 -21.09
C THR A 381 -10.50 0.94 -21.67
N ASP A 382 -10.58 1.95 -20.81
CA ASP A 382 -10.66 3.37 -21.21
C ASP A 382 -9.40 4.12 -20.75
N LEU A 383 -8.64 4.63 -21.73
CA LEU A 383 -7.36 5.30 -21.50
C LEU A 383 -7.44 6.74 -22.01
N SER A 384 -7.06 7.70 -21.18
CA SER A 384 -7.02 9.11 -21.55
C SER A 384 -5.77 9.80 -21.02
N ALA A 385 -5.08 10.51 -21.89
CA ALA A 385 -3.95 11.38 -21.56
C ALA A 385 -4.22 12.79 -22.07
N GLY A 386 -3.94 13.82 -21.29
CA GLY A 386 -4.11 15.21 -21.72
C GLY A 386 -3.09 15.65 -22.77
N VAL A 387 -1.92 15.00 -22.85
CA VAL A 387 -0.87 15.27 -23.83
C VAL A 387 -0.52 14.00 -24.62
N GLY A 388 0.23 13.07 -24.04
CA GLY A 388 0.74 11.89 -24.74
C GLY A 388 0.22 10.58 -24.15
N LEU A 389 -0.32 9.71 -24.99
CA LEU A 389 -0.57 8.31 -24.64
C LEU A 389 0.50 7.42 -25.27
N THR A 390 1.24 6.67 -24.46
CA THR A 390 2.20 5.66 -24.91
C THR A 390 1.76 4.26 -24.49
N LEU A 391 1.59 3.39 -25.47
CA LEU A 391 1.38 1.96 -25.27
C LEU A 391 2.69 1.21 -25.54
N GLY A 392 3.28 0.64 -24.50
CA GLY A 392 4.37 -0.32 -24.62
C GLY A 392 3.84 -1.71 -24.99
N ALA A 393 4.65 -2.74 -24.76
CA ALA A 393 4.22 -4.13 -24.95
C ALA A 393 2.98 -4.43 -24.07
N THR A 394 1.81 -4.60 -24.70
CA THR A 394 0.53 -4.65 -23.98
C THR A 394 -0.42 -5.66 -24.62
N THR A 395 -1.09 -6.47 -23.80
CA THR A 395 -2.17 -7.36 -24.26
C THR A 395 -3.45 -6.97 -23.54
N PHE A 396 -4.49 -6.65 -24.30
CA PHE A 396 -5.82 -6.34 -23.79
C PHE A 396 -6.77 -7.53 -24.00
N GLU A 397 -7.38 -8.02 -22.92
CA GLU A 397 -8.54 -8.92 -23.02
C GLU A 397 -9.81 -8.10 -22.83
N GLY A 398 -10.42 -7.64 -23.93
CA GLY A 398 -11.61 -6.80 -23.93
C GLY A 398 -11.56 -5.65 -24.94
N VAL A 399 -12.62 -4.82 -24.98
CA VAL A 399 -12.68 -3.61 -25.83
C VAL A 399 -11.70 -2.55 -25.31
N VAL A 400 -11.05 -1.83 -26.21
CA VAL A 400 -10.11 -0.74 -25.86
C VAL A 400 -10.55 0.58 -26.48
N THR A 401 -10.66 1.62 -25.66
CA THR A 401 -10.77 3.01 -26.09
C THR A 401 -9.56 3.76 -25.55
N ALA A 402 -8.77 4.36 -26.44
CA ALA A 402 -7.56 5.07 -26.06
C ALA A 402 -7.48 6.44 -26.75
N ALA A 403 -7.29 7.49 -25.95
CA ALA A 403 -7.25 8.87 -26.42
C ALA A 403 -6.02 9.60 -25.86
N GLY A 404 -5.12 10.01 -26.77
CA GLY A 404 -4.05 10.95 -26.46
C GLY A 404 -4.48 12.38 -26.85
N GLY A 405 -4.28 13.34 -25.95
CA GLY A 405 -4.71 14.73 -26.19
C GLY A 405 -4.02 15.34 -27.41
N ALA A 406 -2.70 15.20 -27.52
CA ALA A 406 -1.93 15.56 -28.71
C ALA A 406 -1.50 14.32 -29.49
N THR A 407 -0.90 13.34 -28.82
CA THR A 407 -0.27 12.19 -29.48
C THR A 407 -0.67 10.85 -28.87
N LEU A 408 -0.77 9.83 -29.71
CA LEU A 408 -0.84 8.43 -29.30
C LEU A 408 0.28 7.66 -29.98
N SER A 409 1.13 6.98 -29.21
CA SER A 409 2.24 6.18 -29.73
C SER A 409 2.16 4.75 -29.24
N VAL A 410 2.29 3.81 -30.16
CA VAL A 410 2.42 2.37 -29.90
C VAL A 410 3.87 2.02 -30.16
N VAL A 411 4.63 1.82 -29.09
CA VAL A 411 6.10 1.61 -29.12
C VAL A 411 6.51 0.18 -28.81
N GLY A 412 5.55 -0.67 -28.42
CA GLY A 412 5.74 -2.10 -28.23
C GLY A 412 4.57 -2.90 -28.81
N PRO A 413 4.68 -4.24 -28.89
CA PRO A 413 3.64 -5.06 -29.49
C PRO A 413 2.34 -4.93 -28.71
N VAL A 414 1.25 -4.60 -29.42
CA VAL A 414 -0.08 -4.49 -28.83
C VAL A 414 -0.99 -5.57 -29.41
N SER A 415 -1.70 -6.29 -28.55
CA SER A 415 -2.79 -7.17 -28.99
C SER A 415 -4.08 -6.89 -28.24
N THR A 416 -5.23 -7.07 -28.90
CA THR A 416 -6.55 -7.05 -28.26
C THR A 416 -7.40 -8.20 -28.76
N SER A 417 -8.10 -8.85 -27.83
CA SER A 417 -9.05 -9.93 -28.14
C SER A 417 -10.42 -9.44 -28.63
N SER A 418 -10.57 -8.14 -28.90
CA SER A 418 -11.84 -7.52 -29.27
C SER A 418 -11.63 -6.28 -30.16
N HIS A 419 -12.50 -5.28 -30.05
CA HIS A 419 -12.44 -4.02 -30.78
C HIS A 419 -11.46 -3.03 -30.12
N ALA A 420 -10.80 -2.21 -30.94
CA ALA A 420 -9.97 -1.10 -30.47
C ALA A 420 -10.33 0.20 -31.20
N SER A 421 -10.39 1.30 -30.44
CA SER A 421 -10.50 2.67 -30.93
C SER A 421 -9.35 3.49 -30.38
N LEU A 422 -8.47 3.96 -31.26
CA LEU A 422 -7.29 4.73 -30.93
C LEU A 422 -7.39 6.12 -31.55
N SER A 423 -7.30 7.14 -30.71
CA SER A 423 -7.43 8.54 -31.13
C SER A 423 -6.30 9.41 -30.59
N ALA A 424 -5.88 10.37 -31.41
CA ALA A 424 -4.94 11.41 -31.02
C ALA A 424 -5.44 12.77 -31.56
N GLY A 425 -5.23 13.85 -30.81
CA GLY A 425 -5.62 15.18 -31.29
C GLY A 425 -4.79 15.70 -32.46
N THR A 426 -3.57 15.19 -32.67
CA THR A 426 -2.70 15.57 -33.80
C THR A 426 -2.17 14.34 -34.53
N ARG A 427 -1.40 13.48 -33.85
CA ARG A 427 -0.65 12.40 -34.49
C ARG A 427 -0.82 11.08 -33.76
N LEU A 428 -1.08 10.04 -34.53
CA LEU A 428 -1.03 8.65 -34.07
C LEU A 428 0.15 7.94 -34.75
N THR A 429 0.96 7.24 -33.97
CA THR A 429 2.14 6.53 -34.47
C THR A 429 2.12 5.08 -34.00
N ILE A 430 2.29 4.16 -34.94
CA ILE A 430 2.40 2.73 -34.69
C ILE A 430 3.80 2.28 -35.10
N ASP A 431 4.71 2.30 -34.13
CA ASP A 431 6.14 1.95 -34.27
C ASP A 431 6.42 0.51 -33.77
N SER A 432 5.38 -0.33 -33.68
CA SER A 432 5.50 -1.76 -33.39
C SER A 432 4.28 -2.51 -33.94
N THR A 433 4.32 -3.84 -33.97
CA THR A 433 3.20 -4.67 -34.44
C THR A 433 1.95 -4.47 -33.60
N MET A 434 0.78 -4.46 -34.26
CA MET A 434 -0.51 -4.42 -33.61
C MET A 434 -1.43 -5.52 -34.15
N ASP A 435 -2.09 -6.26 -33.26
CA ASP A 435 -3.04 -7.32 -33.60
C ASP A 435 -4.39 -7.12 -32.92
N VAL A 436 -5.45 -6.93 -33.70
CA VAL A 436 -6.79 -6.64 -33.21
C VAL A 436 -7.74 -7.73 -33.72
N ASP A 437 -8.23 -8.58 -32.82
CA ASP A 437 -9.14 -9.67 -33.22
C ASP A 437 -10.46 -9.14 -33.82
N GLY A 438 -10.86 -7.90 -33.50
CA GLY A 438 -12.09 -7.27 -33.97
C GLY A 438 -11.90 -6.09 -34.93
N ALA A 439 -12.75 -5.09 -34.76
CA ALA A 439 -12.67 -3.84 -35.53
C ALA A 439 -11.65 -2.88 -34.90
N LEU A 440 -10.85 -2.24 -35.75
CA LEU A 440 -9.88 -1.21 -35.40
C LEU A 440 -10.31 0.13 -35.99
N ALA A 441 -10.47 1.14 -35.15
CA ALA A 441 -10.63 2.53 -35.54
C ALA A 441 -9.37 3.33 -35.16
N LEU A 442 -8.81 4.05 -36.14
CA LEU A 442 -7.68 4.95 -35.97
C LEU A 442 -8.10 6.37 -36.34
N THR A 443 -7.85 7.33 -35.46
CA THR A 443 -8.20 8.74 -35.71
C THR A 443 -7.08 9.67 -35.27
N ALA A 444 -6.55 10.46 -36.20
CA ALA A 444 -5.64 11.55 -35.90
C ALA A 444 -5.74 12.59 -37.02
N PRO A 445 -6.22 13.82 -36.75
CA PRO A 445 -6.46 14.81 -37.80
C PRO A 445 -5.24 15.06 -38.69
N ASP A 446 -4.07 15.29 -38.11
CA ASP A 446 -2.90 15.67 -38.89
C ASP A 446 -2.26 14.47 -39.57
N ALA A 447 -1.92 13.42 -38.82
CA ALA A 447 -1.19 12.28 -39.39
C ALA A 447 -1.35 10.96 -38.62
N ILE A 448 -1.41 9.87 -39.38
CA ILE A 448 -1.23 8.49 -38.90
C ILE A 448 0.03 7.92 -39.56
N GLN A 449 1.01 7.49 -38.75
CA GLN A 449 2.21 6.81 -39.22
C GLN A 449 2.22 5.35 -38.78
N VAL A 450 2.54 4.44 -39.71
CA VAL A 450 2.63 3.00 -39.49
C VAL A 450 3.99 2.51 -39.95
N ALA A 451 4.76 1.93 -39.05
CA ALA A 451 6.09 1.39 -39.34
C ALA A 451 6.16 -0.14 -39.36
N HIS A 452 5.13 -0.80 -38.82
CA HIS A 452 5.03 -2.25 -38.73
C HIS A 452 3.64 -2.75 -39.10
N GLN A 453 3.47 -4.08 -39.15
CA GLN A 453 2.21 -4.71 -39.50
C GLN A 453 1.11 -4.43 -38.46
N VAL A 454 -0.05 -4.01 -38.95
CA VAL A 454 -1.28 -3.80 -38.18
C VAL A 454 -2.37 -4.73 -38.70
N LYS A 455 -2.87 -5.62 -37.85
CA LYS A 455 -3.87 -6.63 -38.21
C LYS A 455 -5.23 -6.31 -37.61
N SER A 456 -6.29 -6.52 -38.39
CA SER A 456 -7.67 -6.39 -37.90
C SER A 456 -8.70 -7.16 -38.73
N GLN A 457 -9.92 -7.34 -38.20
CA GLN A 457 -11.05 -7.81 -39.02
C GLN A 457 -11.68 -6.70 -39.84
N GLN A 458 -11.75 -5.49 -39.29
CA GLN A 458 -12.26 -4.31 -39.96
C GLN A 458 -11.38 -3.13 -39.59
N LEU A 459 -11.14 -2.24 -40.53
CA LEU A 459 -10.31 -1.06 -40.34
C LEU A 459 -11.07 0.20 -40.75
N ALA A 460 -11.07 1.20 -39.88
CA ALA A 460 -11.49 2.56 -40.19
C ALA A 460 -10.36 3.53 -39.85
N VAL A 461 -9.93 4.32 -40.83
CA VAL A 461 -8.85 5.31 -40.69
C VAL A 461 -9.39 6.68 -41.02
N SER A 462 -9.21 7.64 -40.10
CA SER A 462 -9.57 9.04 -40.31
C SER A 462 -8.37 9.95 -40.02
N THR A 463 -7.82 10.56 -41.06
CA THR A 463 -6.62 11.43 -41.00
C THR A 463 -6.45 12.22 -42.29
N ASP A 464 -5.78 13.38 -42.24
CA ASP A 464 -5.34 14.12 -43.42
C ASP A 464 -4.15 13.43 -44.11
N HIS A 465 -3.24 12.83 -43.34
CA HIS A 465 -2.01 12.21 -43.84
C HIS A 465 -1.81 10.79 -43.30
N LEU A 466 -1.75 9.81 -44.21
CA LEU A 466 -1.34 8.45 -43.87
C LEU A 466 0.10 8.21 -44.35
N ARG A 467 0.97 7.73 -43.46
CA ARG A 467 2.37 7.44 -43.78
C ARG A 467 2.74 5.99 -43.47
N PHE A 468 3.26 5.30 -44.47
CA PHE A 468 3.88 3.98 -44.31
C PHE A 468 5.40 4.12 -44.32
N LEU A 469 6.07 3.56 -43.31
CA LEU A 469 7.53 3.44 -43.28
C LEU A 469 7.97 2.06 -43.74
N ILE A 470 8.92 2.00 -44.66
CA ILE A 470 9.50 0.76 -45.17
C ILE A 470 10.92 0.62 -44.63
N GLY A 471 11.10 -0.20 -43.59
CA GLY A 471 12.39 -0.44 -42.96
C GLY A 471 13.18 -1.55 -43.65
N THR A 472 12.56 -2.73 -43.82
CA THR A 472 13.15 -3.87 -44.53
C THR A 472 12.10 -4.58 -45.39
N PRO A 473 12.49 -5.44 -46.36
CA PRO A 473 11.54 -6.25 -47.12
C PRO A 473 10.60 -7.13 -46.27
N SER A 474 11.01 -7.48 -45.04
CA SER A 474 10.24 -8.33 -44.12
C SER A 474 9.59 -7.58 -42.96
N ASP A 475 9.89 -6.29 -42.80
CA ASP A 475 9.40 -5.47 -41.69
C ASP A 475 9.15 -4.04 -42.19
N TYR A 476 7.87 -3.77 -42.42
CA TYR A 476 7.39 -2.54 -43.00
C TYR A 476 5.97 -2.25 -42.51
N GLY A 477 5.60 -0.97 -42.56
CA GLY A 477 4.27 -0.51 -42.23
C GLY A 477 3.25 -1.03 -43.24
N ALA A 478 2.26 -1.75 -42.75
CA ALA A 478 1.13 -2.18 -43.57
C ALA A 478 -0.11 -2.47 -42.72
N PHE A 479 -1.25 -2.52 -43.41
CA PHE A 479 -2.50 -3.02 -42.87
C PHE A 479 -2.85 -4.38 -43.48
N ASP A 480 -3.07 -5.38 -42.64
CA ASP A 480 -3.57 -6.70 -43.02
C ASP A 480 -4.96 -6.90 -42.40
N VAL A 481 -5.98 -6.71 -43.26
CA VAL A 481 -7.38 -6.64 -42.87
C VAL A 481 -8.13 -7.79 -43.52
N THR A 482 -8.85 -8.60 -42.74
CA THR A 482 -9.59 -9.74 -43.33
C THR A 482 -10.95 -9.33 -43.93
N GLY A 483 -11.51 -8.21 -43.49
CA GLY A 483 -12.79 -7.65 -43.94
C GLY A 483 -12.64 -6.31 -44.63
N ARG A 484 -13.50 -5.33 -44.29
CA ARG A 484 -13.51 -4.01 -44.92
C ARG A 484 -12.44 -3.10 -44.30
N ALA A 485 -11.69 -2.40 -45.14
CA ALA A 485 -10.92 -1.22 -44.76
C ALA A 485 -11.51 0.04 -45.42
N ALA A 486 -11.76 1.08 -44.62
CA ALA A 486 -12.29 2.36 -45.07
C ALA A 486 -11.40 3.50 -44.61
N PHE A 487 -11.13 4.43 -45.53
CA PHE A 487 -10.29 5.59 -45.30
C PHE A 487 -11.10 6.87 -45.55
N ASP A 488 -11.08 7.81 -44.62
CA ASP A 488 -11.82 9.07 -44.70
C ASP A 488 -10.92 10.26 -44.33
N GLY A 489 -11.17 11.41 -44.96
CA GLY A 489 -10.42 12.65 -44.74
C GLY A 489 -9.03 12.74 -45.38
N LEU A 490 -8.57 11.71 -46.10
CA LEU A 490 -7.21 11.69 -46.67
C LEU A 490 -6.97 12.79 -47.71
N GLN A 491 -5.89 13.54 -47.53
CA GLN A 491 -5.35 14.48 -48.51
C GLN A 491 -4.17 13.87 -49.28
N TYR A 492 -3.33 13.07 -48.62
CA TYR A 492 -2.22 12.36 -49.24
C TYR A 492 -1.78 11.14 -48.41
N VAL A 493 -1.15 10.19 -49.10
CA VAL A 493 -0.52 9.00 -48.56
C VAL A 493 0.96 9.01 -48.92
N THR A 494 1.84 8.84 -47.95
CA THR A 494 3.29 8.79 -48.18
C THR A 494 3.82 7.40 -47.89
N VAL A 495 4.62 6.87 -48.81
CA VAL A 495 5.46 5.70 -48.54
C VAL A 495 6.91 6.16 -48.47
N ALA A 496 7.54 6.02 -47.31
CA ALA A 496 8.90 6.45 -47.08
C ALA A 496 9.81 5.26 -46.80
N PHE A 497 10.86 5.11 -47.59
CA PHE A 497 11.91 4.14 -47.32
C PHE A 497 12.86 4.68 -46.25
N ASP A 498 13.34 3.78 -45.38
CA ASP A 498 14.44 4.12 -44.48
C ASP A 498 15.70 4.47 -45.29
N ARG A 499 16.55 5.32 -44.74
CA ARG A 499 17.73 5.84 -45.45
C ARG A 499 18.75 4.76 -45.79
N ASP A 500 18.78 3.69 -45.00
CA ASP A 500 19.67 2.55 -45.17
C ASP A 500 18.97 1.35 -45.83
N PHE A 501 17.83 1.57 -46.50
CA PHE A 501 17.07 0.51 -47.17
C PHE A 501 17.88 -0.10 -48.33
N ASP A 502 18.00 -1.43 -48.35
CA ASP A 502 18.69 -2.17 -49.42
C ASP A 502 17.73 -2.47 -50.57
N PHE A 503 17.83 -1.66 -51.63
CA PHE A 503 16.96 -1.78 -52.79
C PHE A 503 17.36 -2.98 -53.66
N MET A 504 16.41 -3.89 -53.89
CA MET A 504 16.55 -5.02 -54.79
C MET A 504 15.49 -4.99 -55.89
N ASP A 505 15.85 -5.49 -57.07
CA ASP A 505 14.91 -5.60 -58.18
C ASP A 505 13.81 -6.63 -57.87
N GLY A 506 12.57 -6.27 -58.21
CA GLY A 506 11.41 -7.14 -58.02
C GLY A 506 10.82 -7.17 -56.60
N LEU A 507 11.23 -6.30 -55.69
CA LEU A 507 10.60 -6.17 -54.38
C LEU A 507 9.15 -5.68 -54.51
N ALA A 508 8.26 -6.24 -53.71
CA ALA A 508 6.86 -5.83 -53.62
C ALA A 508 6.42 -5.72 -52.16
N PHE A 509 5.66 -4.68 -51.86
CA PHE A 509 5.12 -4.39 -50.53
C PHE A 509 3.61 -4.33 -50.61
N ASP A 510 2.96 -5.20 -49.84
CA ASP A 510 1.53 -5.18 -49.65
C ASP A 510 1.21 -4.18 -48.54
N LEU A 511 1.07 -2.90 -48.91
CA LEU A 511 0.85 -1.81 -47.97
C LEU A 511 -0.51 -1.94 -47.30
N ILE A 512 -1.49 -2.45 -48.05
CA ILE A 512 -2.84 -2.72 -47.55
C ILE A 512 -3.33 -4.01 -48.21
N LEU A 513 -3.74 -4.97 -47.39
CA LEU A 513 -4.56 -6.11 -47.77
C LEU A 513 -5.90 -6.01 -47.06
N ALA A 514 -7.00 -6.16 -47.79
CA ALA A 514 -8.35 -6.10 -47.26
C ALA A 514 -9.28 -7.08 -48.00
N GLY A 515 -10.39 -7.49 -47.39
CA GLY A 515 -11.48 -8.13 -48.13
C GLY A 515 -12.24 -7.15 -49.04
N SER A 516 -12.25 -5.86 -48.68
CA SER A 516 -12.68 -4.75 -49.55
C SER A 516 -12.08 -3.41 -49.13
N LEU A 517 -11.76 -2.57 -50.12
CA LEU A 517 -11.16 -1.25 -49.95
C LEU A 517 -12.11 -0.13 -50.37
N ASP A 518 -12.09 0.97 -49.62
CA ASP A 518 -12.86 2.19 -49.89
C ASP A 518 -12.10 3.45 -49.44
N GLY A 519 -12.24 4.56 -50.18
CA GLY A 519 -11.64 5.85 -49.83
C GLY A 519 -10.19 6.09 -50.28
N LEU A 520 -9.63 5.25 -51.17
CA LEU A 520 -8.27 5.42 -51.72
C LEU A 520 -8.28 5.57 -53.24
N ASN A 521 -7.31 6.33 -53.76
CA ASN A 521 -7.01 6.40 -55.18
C ASN A 521 -5.52 6.70 -55.40
N GLU A 522 -5.00 6.43 -56.60
CA GLU A 522 -3.56 6.54 -56.91
C GLU A 522 -3.01 7.97 -56.76
N SER A 523 -3.83 9.00 -56.99
CA SER A 523 -3.38 10.40 -56.94
C SER A 523 -3.02 10.88 -55.54
N LEU A 524 -3.40 10.12 -54.50
CA LEU A 524 -3.04 10.41 -53.12
C LEU A 524 -1.59 10.05 -52.81
N PHE A 525 -0.95 9.16 -53.58
CA PHE A 525 0.31 8.55 -53.19
C PHE A 525 1.54 9.34 -53.63
N SER A 526 2.45 9.54 -52.68
CA SER A 526 3.82 10.00 -52.93
C SER A 526 4.85 9.03 -52.34
N ILE A 527 5.99 8.90 -53.01
CA ILE A 527 7.10 8.07 -52.56
C ILE A 527 8.26 8.97 -52.14
N GLU A 528 8.75 8.77 -50.93
CA GLU A 528 9.91 9.48 -50.36
C GLU A 528 11.11 8.54 -50.24
N ASN A 529 12.32 9.10 -50.39
CA ASN A 529 13.59 8.39 -50.26
C ASN A 529 13.76 7.18 -51.19
N LEU A 530 13.13 7.21 -52.38
CA LEU A 530 13.39 6.21 -53.41
C LEU A 530 14.80 6.36 -53.98
N ASP A 531 15.54 5.27 -54.09
CA ASP A 531 16.82 5.25 -54.78
C ASP A 531 16.63 5.65 -56.27
N PRO A 532 17.44 6.58 -56.82
CA PRO A 532 17.29 7.06 -58.19
C PRO A 532 17.50 5.99 -59.28
N PHE A 533 18.09 4.83 -58.95
CA PHE A 533 18.22 3.67 -59.83
C PHE A 533 16.99 2.76 -59.81
N PHE A 534 15.95 3.10 -59.05
CA PHE A 534 14.71 2.35 -58.99
C PHE A 534 13.52 3.19 -59.45
N ARG A 535 12.58 2.53 -60.11
CA ARG A 535 11.23 3.04 -60.39
C ARG A 535 10.23 2.22 -59.59
N TYR A 536 9.03 2.76 -59.42
CA TYR A 536 7.95 2.07 -58.73
C TYR A 536 6.71 1.93 -59.62
N VAL A 537 5.93 0.90 -59.31
CA VAL A 537 4.57 0.71 -59.80
C VAL A 537 3.67 0.59 -58.57
N LEU A 538 2.66 1.44 -58.49
CA LEU A 538 1.61 1.35 -57.49
C LEU A 538 0.37 0.74 -58.15
N THR A 539 -0.14 -0.35 -57.60
CA THR A 539 -1.39 -0.97 -58.03
C THR A 539 -2.42 -0.85 -56.90
N ILE A 540 -3.59 -0.33 -57.23
CA ILE A 540 -4.73 -0.28 -56.31
C ILE A 540 -5.86 -1.11 -56.91
N ASP A 541 -6.16 -2.23 -56.25
CA ASP A 541 -7.24 -3.14 -56.59
C ASP A 541 -8.42 -2.97 -55.61
N ALA A 542 -9.48 -3.76 -55.78
CA ALA A 542 -10.64 -3.72 -54.88
C ALA A 542 -10.32 -4.21 -53.45
N ASP A 543 -9.22 -4.94 -53.28
CA ASP A 543 -8.82 -5.69 -52.09
C ASP A 543 -7.36 -5.46 -51.68
N ALA A 544 -6.53 -4.78 -52.49
CA ALA A 544 -5.13 -4.55 -52.15
C ALA A 544 -4.57 -3.22 -52.65
N VAL A 545 -3.56 -2.71 -51.93
CA VAL A 545 -2.63 -1.68 -52.40
C VAL A 545 -1.22 -2.25 -52.38
N ARG A 546 -0.62 -2.41 -53.56
CA ARG A 546 0.70 -3.00 -53.74
C ARG A 546 1.68 -2.02 -54.37
N LEU A 547 2.84 -1.85 -53.74
CA LEU A 547 3.97 -1.10 -54.27
C LEU A 547 5.04 -2.07 -54.78
N SER A 548 5.37 -2.03 -56.06
CA SER A 548 6.42 -2.87 -56.66
C SER A 548 7.59 -2.01 -57.12
N LEU A 549 8.82 -2.43 -56.82
CA LEU A 549 10.06 -1.76 -57.21
C LEU A 549 10.74 -2.49 -58.37
N MET A 550 11.27 -1.71 -59.30
CA MET A 550 11.99 -2.22 -60.47
C MET A 550 13.27 -1.42 -60.67
N ALA A 551 14.38 -2.10 -60.93
CA ALA A 551 15.61 -1.42 -61.33
C ALA A 551 15.41 -0.69 -62.67
N LEU A 552 15.93 0.53 -62.80
CA LEU A 552 16.16 1.14 -64.10
C LEU A 552 17.34 0.40 -64.74
N ASP A 553 17.09 -0.32 -65.83
CA ASP A 553 18.11 -1.06 -66.58
C ASP A 553 19.42 -0.26 -66.67
N ALA A 554 20.47 -0.73 -65.98
CA ALA A 554 21.84 -0.22 -66.13
C ALA A 554 22.45 -0.75 -67.43
N HIS A 555 21.83 -0.49 -68.58
CA HIS A 555 22.43 -0.73 -69.89
C HIS A 555 23.04 0.57 -70.42
N GLY A 556 24.22 0.88 -69.87
CA GLY A 556 25.07 1.99 -70.28
C GLY A 556 26.52 1.80 -69.86
N VAL A 557 27.09 0.60 -70.01
CA VAL A 557 28.55 0.38 -69.95
C VAL A 557 29.06 0.25 -71.39
N PRO A 558 30.09 1.01 -71.82
CA PRO A 558 30.69 0.83 -73.14
C PRO A 558 31.43 -0.52 -73.19
N GLU A 559 31.27 -1.26 -74.28
CA GLU A 559 32.03 -2.48 -74.57
C GLU A 559 33.54 -2.31 -74.31
N PRO A 560 34.20 -3.30 -73.68
CA PRO A 560 35.61 -3.53 -73.90
C PRO A 560 35.77 -4.51 -75.08
N ALA A 561 36.55 -4.06 -76.05
CA ALA A 561 36.91 -4.81 -77.24
C ALA A 561 37.53 -6.20 -76.94
N ALA A 562 37.12 -7.16 -77.77
CA ALA A 562 37.72 -8.44 -78.13
C ALA A 562 39.07 -8.84 -77.49
N GLY A 563 39.10 -10.05 -76.91
CA GLY A 563 40.32 -10.74 -76.46
C GLY A 563 40.12 -12.22 -76.13
N LEU A 564 39.92 -13.01 -77.18
CA LEU A 564 39.88 -14.47 -77.31
C LEU A 564 40.60 -15.41 -76.28
N LEU A 565 39.87 -16.47 -75.92
CA LEU A 565 40.18 -17.93 -75.91
C LEU A 565 41.07 -18.60 -74.79
N VAL A 566 40.52 -19.71 -74.26
CA VAL A 566 41.16 -21.02 -73.85
C VAL A 566 41.63 -21.11 -72.38
N LEU A 567 41.35 -22.12 -71.54
CA LEU A 567 41.12 -23.57 -71.68
C LEU A 567 40.42 -24.15 -70.43
N ALA A 568 39.72 -25.27 -70.61
CA ALA A 568 39.09 -26.12 -69.60
C ALA A 568 40.06 -26.99 -68.76
N ALA A 569 39.61 -27.44 -67.57
CA ALA A 569 39.77 -28.79 -66.98
C ALA A 569 39.12 -28.85 -65.58
N LEU A 570 38.05 -29.62 -65.36
CA LEU A 570 38.09 -30.99 -64.80
C LEU A 570 38.95 -31.15 -63.55
N THR A 571 38.34 -31.38 -62.39
CA THR A 571 38.38 -32.68 -61.68
C THR A 571 37.51 -32.69 -60.43
N ALA A 572 36.83 -33.82 -60.29
CA ALA A 572 35.91 -34.15 -59.24
C ALA A 572 36.61 -34.54 -57.93
N ALA A 573 35.84 -34.36 -56.87
CA ALA A 573 36.04 -34.77 -55.50
C ALA A 573 36.62 -36.19 -55.32
N ALA A 574 37.55 -36.30 -54.36
CA ALA A 574 37.85 -37.54 -53.68
C ALA A 574 38.00 -37.30 -52.17
N TRP A 575 37.35 -38.19 -51.41
CA TRP A 575 37.67 -38.61 -50.03
C TRP A 575 37.34 -37.61 -48.89
N THR A 576 36.59 -37.93 -47.84
CA THR A 576 36.20 -39.20 -47.21
C THR A 576 35.14 -38.93 -46.14
N ARG A 577 34.09 -39.75 -46.04
CA ARG A 577 33.82 -40.52 -44.80
C ARG A 577 32.78 -41.62 -45.05
N ALA A 578 33.28 -42.85 -45.09
CA ALA A 578 32.50 -44.05 -44.87
C ALA A 578 32.27 -44.24 -43.37
N ARG A 579 31.05 -44.62 -42.98
CA ARG A 579 30.79 -45.68 -42.01
C ARG A 579 29.38 -46.24 -42.22
N ARG A 580 29.32 -47.52 -42.59
CA ARG A 580 28.14 -48.38 -42.72
C ARG A 580 28.02 -49.28 -41.49
N HIS A 581 26.78 -49.74 -41.25
CA HIS A 581 26.29 -50.92 -40.50
C HIS A 581 26.34 -50.87 -38.96
N ARG A 582 25.16 -50.84 -38.27
CA ARG A 582 24.19 -51.90 -37.89
C ARG A 582 24.72 -52.85 -36.79
N PRO A 583 23.91 -53.35 -35.84
CA PRO A 583 22.51 -53.79 -35.95
C PRO A 583 21.45 -52.68 -35.86
#